data_AF-A0A0I9S496-F1
#
_entry.id   AF-A0A0I9S496-F1
#
_cell.length_a   1.000
_cell.length_b   1.000
_cell.length_c   1.000
_cell.angle_alpha   90.00
_cell.angle_beta   90.00
_cell.angle_gamma   90.00
#
_symmetry.space_group_name_H-M   'P 1'
#
loop_
_entity.id
_entity.type
_entity.pdbx_description
1 polymer ?
#
loop_
_entity_poly.entity_id
_entity_poly.type
_entity_poly.pdbx_seq_one_letter_code
_entity_poly.pdbx_strand_id
1 'polypeptide(L)'
;GVLFTYEAALGSAHTALASTEDEAKSVQLVSEIQSSLAPKEAPKQYNGQVRKVAYLTFDDGPGKYTAELLDMLKRENAKATFFLIGSNVKAFPDLVKREDAEGHYVGMHSMTHNYKKLYTEGHYVD
;
A
#
# COMPACT_ATOMS: atom_id res chain seq x y z
N GLY A 1 -37.13 23.61 5.79
CA GLY A 1 -35.74 24.00 5.53
C GLY A 1 -34.87 23.23 6.49
N VAL A 2 -33.78 22.60 6.11
CA VAL A 2 -32.88 22.82 4.96
C VAL A 2 -32.73 21.48 4.20
N LEU A 3 -32.83 21.54 2.87
CA LEU A 3 -32.52 20.42 1.98
C LEU A 3 -31.02 20.40 1.69
N PHE A 4 -30.39 19.23 1.82
CA PHE A 4 -29.17 18.90 1.08
C PHE A 4 -29.51 17.77 0.11
N THR A 5 -29.55 18.11 -1.18
CA THR A 5 -29.74 17.17 -2.28
C THR A 5 -28.37 16.71 -2.77
N TYR A 6 -28.12 15.40 -2.77
CA TYR A 6 -27.08 14.78 -3.57
C TYR A 6 -27.80 13.94 -4.63
N GLU A 7 -27.70 14.35 -5.91
CA GLU A 7 -28.11 13.49 -7.03
C GLU A 7 -27.05 12.41 -7.22
N ALA A 8 -27.40 11.17 -6.86
CA ALA A 8 -26.82 9.99 -7.46
C ALA A 8 -27.91 9.35 -8.32
N ALA A 9 -27.85 9.61 -9.62
CA ALA A 9 -28.74 9.01 -10.59
C ALA A 9 -28.36 7.54 -10.81
N LEU A 10 -29.38 6.68 -10.70
CA LEU A 10 -29.55 5.34 -11.27
C LEU A 10 -28.75 4.18 -10.68
N GLY A 11 -29.47 3.32 -9.94
CA GLY A 11 -29.30 1.87 -10.10
C GLY A 11 -29.25 1.02 -8.82
N SER A 12 -30.42 0.48 -8.45
CA SER A 12 -30.65 -0.66 -7.56
C SER A 12 -30.61 -0.42 -6.05
N ALA A 13 -31.80 -0.42 -5.47
CA ALA A 13 -32.04 -0.50 -4.04
C ALA A 13 -31.54 -1.85 -3.47
N HIS A 14 -30.68 -1.80 -2.46
CA HIS A 14 -30.57 -2.87 -1.48
C HIS A 14 -30.76 -2.27 -0.09
N THR A 15 -31.85 -2.71 0.54
CA THR A 15 -32.23 -2.46 1.93
C THR A 15 -31.10 -2.80 2.89
N ALA A 16 -30.69 -1.84 3.71
CA ALA A 16 -29.81 -2.06 4.85
C ALA A 16 -30.61 -2.72 5.98
N LEU A 17 -30.26 -3.96 6.32
CA LEU A 17 -30.53 -4.56 7.62
C LEU A 17 -29.21 -4.51 8.41
N ALA A 18 -29.23 -3.77 9.51
CA ALA A 18 -28.17 -3.82 10.49
C ALA A 18 -28.20 -5.18 11.21
N SER A 19 -27.12 -5.94 11.11
CA SER A 19 -26.81 -7.03 12.03
C SER A 19 -25.40 -6.81 12.54
N THR A 20 -25.31 -6.50 13.83
CA THR A 20 -24.11 -6.67 14.64
C THR A 20 -23.66 -8.12 14.57
N GLU A 21 -22.39 -8.38 14.27
CA GLU A 21 -21.60 -9.49 14.81
C GLU A 21 -20.19 -9.50 14.19
N ASP A 22 -19.20 -9.28 15.06
CA ASP A 22 -17.84 -9.80 15.09
C ASP A 22 -17.34 -10.60 13.85
N GLU A 23 -16.75 -9.93 12.85
CA GLU A 23 -15.87 -10.59 11.89
C GLU A 23 -14.40 -10.33 12.26
N ALA A 24 -13.88 -11.20 13.12
CA ALA A 24 -12.46 -11.50 13.14
C ALA A 24 -12.06 -12.07 11.77
N LYS A 25 -11.62 -11.19 10.86
CA LYS A 25 -11.05 -11.60 9.57
C LYS A 25 -9.91 -12.58 9.83
N SER A 26 -10.13 -13.84 9.46
CA SER A 26 -9.16 -14.92 9.51
C SER A 26 -7.94 -14.52 8.67
N VAL A 27 -6.82 -14.27 9.35
CA VAL A 27 -5.53 -14.11 8.69
C VAL A 27 -5.13 -15.49 8.16
N GLN A 28 -5.20 -15.67 6.84
CA GLN A 28 -4.80 -16.91 6.20
C GLN A 28 -3.28 -17.00 6.22
N LEU A 29 -2.75 -18.17 6.60
CA LEU A 29 -1.30 -18.37 6.71
C LEU A 29 -0.69 -18.28 5.31
N VAL A 30 0.39 -17.49 5.14
CA VAL A 30 1.00 -17.23 3.82
C VAL A 30 1.42 -18.54 3.12
N SER A 31 1.69 -19.61 3.87
CA SER A 31 1.99 -20.95 3.34
C SER A 31 0.81 -21.65 2.67
N GLU A 32 -0.43 -21.25 2.99
CA GLU A 32 -1.67 -21.80 2.39
C GLU A 32 -2.05 -21.06 1.11
N ILE A 33 -1.44 -19.91 0.83
CA ILE A 33 -1.55 -19.24 -0.45
C ILE A 33 -0.68 -20.02 -1.42
N GLN A 34 -1.33 -20.78 -2.30
CA GLN A 34 -0.66 -21.46 -3.40
C GLN A 34 0.11 -20.41 -4.21
N SER A 35 1.43 -20.33 -4.02
CA SER A 35 2.26 -19.44 -4.82
C SER A 35 2.20 -19.97 -6.25
N SER A 36 1.31 -19.40 -7.07
CA SER A 36 1.35 -19.69 -8.47
C SER A 36 2.71 -19.21 -8.95
N LEU A 37 3.58 -20.15 -9.32
CA LEU A 37 4.82 -19.92 -10.08
C LEU A 37 4.48 -19.47 -11.51
N ALA A 38 3.40 -18.71 -11.68
CA ALA A 38 3.07 -18.06 -12.92
C ALA A 38 4.35 -17.34 -13.38
N PRO A 39 4.79 -17.55 -14.63
CA PRO A 39 5.94 -16.85 -15.15
C PRO A 39 5.76 -15.38 -14.82
N LYS A 40 6.75 -14.79 -14.14
CA LYS A 40 6.75 -13.36 -13.82
C LYS A 40 7.01 -12.62 -15.12
N GLU A 41 6.05 -12.67 -16.05
CA GLU A 41 6.08 -11.90 -17.28
C GLU A 41 6.04 -10.45 -16.85
N ALA A 42 7.12 -9.73 -17.14
CA ALA A 42 7.10 -8.28 -17.00
C ALA A 42 5.91 -7.77 -17.81
N PRO A 43 5.05 -6.91 -17.24
CA PRO A 43 3.90 -6.39 -17.94
C PRO A 43 4.39 -5.75 -19.24
N LYS A 44 4.07 -6.38 -20.38
CA LYS A 44 4.40 -5.87 -21.71
C LYS A 44 3.62 -4.60 -22.00
N GLN A 45 2.51 -4.40 -21.30
CA GLN A 45 1.65 -3.25 -21.44
C GLN A 45 1.40 -2.57 -20.09
N TYR A 46 1.37 -1.24 -20.11
CA TYR A 46 0.89 -0.41 -19.01
C TYR A 46 -0.16 0.55 -19.59
N ASN A 47 -1.34 0.62 -18.99
CA ASN A 47 -2.51 1.34 -19.53
C ASN A 47 -2.77 1.05 -21.02
N GLY A 48 -2.66 -0.22 -21.43
CA GLY A 48 -2.91 -0.65 -22.81
C GLY A 48 -1.81 -0.30 -23.83
N GLN A 49 -0.68 0.26 -23.39
CA GLN A 49 0.44 0.62 -24.28
C GLN A 49 1.65 -0.27 -24.05
N VAL A 50 2.26 -0.74 -25.14
CA VAL A 50 3.53 -1.46 -25.09
C VAL A 50 4.64 -0.45 -24.78
N ARG A 51 5.11 -0.43 -23.54
CA ARG A 51 6.16 0.47 -23.08
C ARG A 51 7.12 -0.24 -22.13
N LYS A 52 8.38 0.15 -22.15
CA LYS A 52 9.34 -0.27 -21.12
C LYS A 52 8.92 0.37 -19.79
N VAL A 53 8.94 -0.42 -18.72
CA VAL A 53 8.57 0.04 -17.37
C VAL A 53 9.71 -0.28 -16.42
N ALA A 54 10.08 0.69 -15.59
CA ALA A 54 10.97 0.51 -14.46
C ALA A 54 10.19 0.80 -13.17
N TYR A 55 10.22 -0.13 -12.21
CA TYR A 55 9.63 0.05 -10.90
C TYR A 55 10.72 0.50 -9.93
N LEU A 56 10.71 1.79 -9.59
CA LEU A 56 11.59 2.31 -8.56
C LEU A 56 11.04 1.90 -7.19
N THR A 57 11.87 1.24 -6.38
CA THR A 57 11.52 0.83 -5.03
C THR A 57 12.48 1.48 -4.04
N PHE A 58 11.96 1.97 -2.93
CA PHE A 58 12.72 2.56 -1.84
C PHE A 58 12.36 1.87 -0.54
N ASP A 59 13.36 1.33 0.16
CA ASP A 59 13.18 0.55 1.37
C ASP A 59 13.57 1.39 2.60
N ASP A 60 13.28 0.87 3.79
CA ASP A 60 13.65 1.45 5.10
C ASP A 60 13.05 2.84 5.41
N GLY A 61 12.13 3.35 4.60
CA GLY A 61 11.49 4.65 4.80
C GLY A 61 10.36 4.64 5.84
N PRO A 62 9.73 5.82 6.07
CA PRO A 62 10.17 7.15 5.64
C PRO A 62 11.35 7.67 6.50
N GLY A 63 12.08 8.65 5.99
CA GLY A 63 13.17 9.29 6.73
C GLY A 63 13.44 10.73 6.29
N LYS A 64 14.53 11.32 6.80
CA LYS A 64 14.88 12.73 6.58
C LYS A 64 14.99 13.16 5.11
N TYR A 65 15.24 12.22 4.18
CA TYR A 65 15.38 12.50 2.75
C TYR A 65 14.11 12.20 1.94
N THR A 66 13.10 11.57 2.54
CA THR A 66 11.90 11.15 1.81
C THR A 66 11.14 12.35 1.22
N ALA A 67 11.06 13.47 1.95
CA ALA A 67 10.39 14.67 1.44
C ALA A 67 11.06 15.22 0.16
N GLU A 68 12.39 15.32 0.17
CA GLU A 68 13.18 15.78 -0.99
C GLU A 68 13.05 14.80 -2.17
N LEU A 69 13.05 13.50 -1.88
CA LEU A 69 12.82 12.47 -2.89
C LEU A 69 11.43 12.59 -3.53
N LEU A 70 10.38 12.83 -2.74
CA LEU A 70 9.02 13.04 -3.26
C LEU A 70 8.96 14.28 -4.16
N ASP A 71 9.63 15.38 -3.78
CA ASP A 71 9.72 16.57 -4.62
C ASP A 71 10.38 16.27 -5.97
N MET A 72 11.45 15.47 -5.98
CA MET A 72 12.11 15.03 -7.21
C MET A 72 11.22 14.13 -8.07
N LEU A 73 10.57 13.13 -7.48
CA LEU A 73 9.66 12.23 -8.19
C LEU A 73 8.49 13.01 -8.83
N LYS A 74 7.91 13.95 -8.10
CA LYS A 74 6.86 14.83 -8.59
C LYS A 74 7.33 15.69 -9.77
N ARG A 75 8.51 16.29 -9.67
CA ARG A 75 9.11 17.11 -10.74
C ARG A 75 9.35 16.32 -12.02
N GLU A 76 9.75 15.05 -11.90
CA GLU A 76 9.95 14.14 -13.04
C GLU A 76 8.66 13.43 -13.51
N ASN A 77 7.52 13.71 -12.86
CA ASN A 77 6.27 12.98 -13.07
C ASN A 77 6.44 11.45 -12.97
N ALA A 78 7.32 11.00 -12.08
CA ALA A 78 7.64 9.61 -11.84
C ALA A 78 6.83 9.06 -10.65
N LYS A 79 6.45 7.78 -10.72
CA LYS A 79 5.83 7.05 -9.60
C LYS A 79 6.79 5.96 -9.11
N ALA A 80 6.77 5.73 -7.81
CA ALA A 80 7.62 4.77 -7.13
C ALA A 80 6.81 3.91 -6.16
N THR A 81 7.49 2.96 -5.54
CA THR A 81 6.98 2.11 -4.47
C THR A 81 7.87 2.29 -3.24
N PHE A 82 7.27 2.49 -2.08
CA PHE A 82 7.97 2.67 -0.81
C PHE A 82 7.65 1.51 0.12
N PHE A 83 8.67 0.80 0.59
CA PHE A 83 8.54 -0.25 1.58
C PHE A 83 8.99 0.30 2.93
N LEU A 84 8.03 0.45 3.86
CA LEU A 84 8.23 1.22 5.08
C LEU A 84 8.44 0.34 6.32
N ILE A 85 9.35 0.77 7.21
CA ILE A 85 9.53 0.16 8.53
C ILE A 85 8.51 0.75 9.50
N GLY A 86 7.86 -0.08 10.31
CA GLY A 86 6.79 0.34 11.21
C GLY A 86 7.16 1.44 12.22
N SER A 87 8.40 1.45 12.73
CA SER A 87 8.89 2.54 13.61
C SER A 87 8.97 3.89 12.88
N ASN A 88 9.36 3.88 11.61
CA ASN A 88 9.43 5.08 10.77
C ASN A 88 8.05 5.58 10.36
N VAL A 89 7.10 4.67 10.09
CA VAL A 89 5.69 5.02 9.85
C VAL A 89 5.12 5.82 11.03
N LYS A 90 5.42 5.39 12.27
CA LYS A 90 4.99 6.11 13.49
C LYS A 90 5.68 7.47 13.65
N ALA A 91 6.96 7.57 13.27
CA ALA A 91 7.74 8.80 13.38
C ALA A 91 7.39 9.85 12.30
N PHE A 92 6.96 9.40 11.11
CA PHE A 92 6.74 10.26 9.94
C PHE A 92 5.37 10.01 9.27
N PRO A 93 4.24 10.05 10.00
CA PRO A 93 2.93 9.69 9.45
C PRO A 93 2.51 10.61 8.29
N ASP A 94 2.94 11.86 8.29
CA ASP A 94 2.60 12.81 7.23
C ASP A 94 3.33 12.52 5.92
N LEU A 95 4.55 11.97 5.99
CA LEU A 95 5.26 11.52 4.79
C LEU A 95 4.61 10.27 4.19
N VAL A 96 4.13 9.35 5.02
CA VAL A 96 3.37 8.17 4.54
C VAL A 96 2.10 8.59 3.81
N LYS A 97 1.32 9.52 4.38
CA LYS A 97 0.13 10.08 3.72
C LYS A 97 0.50 10.77 2.41
N ARG A 98 1.63 11.47 2.38
CA ARG A 98 2.11 12.17 1.19
C ARG A 98 2.52 11.21 0.08
N GLU A 99 3.18 10.10 0.41
CA GLU A 99 3.53 9.05 -0.56
C GLU A 99 2.27 8.53 -1.28
N ASP A 100 1.23 8.17 -0.52
CA ASP A 100 -0.05 7.68 -1.06
C ASP A 100 -0.80 8.79 -1.84
N ALA A 101 -0.93 9.98 -1.26
CA ALA A 101 -1.64 11.11 -1.88
C ALA A 101 -0.98 11.59 -3.19
N GLU A 102 0.33 11.40 -3.35
CA GLU A 102 1.05 11.71 -4.59
C GLU A 102 1.03 10.55 -5.61
N GLY A 103 0.33 9.45 -5.32
CA GLY A 103 0.09 8.33 -6.22
C GLY A 103 1.22 7.30 -6.28
N HIS A 104 2.03 7.22 -5.23
CA HIS A 104 3.01 6.15 -5.05
C HIS A 104 2.37 4.95 -4.35
N TYR A 105 2.98 3.77 -4.49
CA TYR A 105 2.52 2.59 -3.73
C TYR A 105 3.22 2.55 -2.36
N VAL A 106 2.46 2.39 -1.29
CA VAL A 106 2.98 2.20 0.07
C VAL A 106 2.88 0.72 0.47
N GLY A 107 4.03 0.09 0.70
CA GLY A 107 4.18 -1.31 1.09
C GLY A 107 4.85 -1.47 2.44
N MET A 108 4.81 -2.70 2.97
CA MET A 108 5.41 -3.04 4.26
C MET A 108 6.87 -3.48 4.14
N HIS A 109 7.70 -3.10 5.11
CA HIS A 109 9.10 -3.54 5.26
C HIS A 109 9.41 -4.01 6.69
N SER A 110 8.47 -4.75 7.29
CA SER A 110 8.49 -5.22 8.69
C SER A 110 8.34 -4.11 9.75
N MET A 111 8.20 -4.51 11.01
CA MET A 111 8.25 -3.56 12.14
C MET A 111 9.67 -3.31 12.64
N THR A 112 10.49 -4.36 12.67
CA THR A 112 11.73 -4.39 13.46
C THR A 112 12.99 -4.33 12.61
N HIS A 113 12.87 -4.66 11.32
CA HIS A 113 13.97 -4.87 10.38
C HIS A 113 15.11 -5.75 10.96
N ASN A 114 14.75 -6.68 11.86
CA ASN A 114 15.70 -7.53 12.56
C ASN A 114 15.61 -8.96 12.03
N TYR A 115 16.69 -9.41 11.38
CA TYR A 115 16.77 -10.73 10.76
C TYR A 115 16.38 -11.87 11.71
N LYS A 116 16.95 -11.90 12.91
CA LYS A 116 16.73 -13.01 13.85
C LYS A 116 15.28 -13.06 14.31
N LYS A 117 14.71 -11.90 14.64
CA LYS A 117 13.30 -11.77 15.01
C LYS A 117 12.38 -12.27 13.88
N LEU A 118 12.63 -11.83 12.64
CA LEU A 118 11.75 -12.14 11.50
C LEU A 118 11.83 -13.60 11.03
N TYR A 119 13.02 -14.16 10.94
CA TYR A 119 13.22 -15.43 10.24
C TYR A 119 13.50 -16.62 11.15
N THR A 120 13.98 -16.38 12.37
CA THR A 120 14.36 -17.46 13.30
C THR A 120 13.41 -17.56 14.48
N GLU A 121 12.95 -16.42 15.00
CA GLU A 121 12.15 -16.37 16.23
C GLU A 121 10.64 -16.24 15.97
N GLY A 122 10.22 -15.83 14.76
CA GLY A 122 8.81 -15.59 14.45
C GLY A 122 8.22 -14.36 15.15
N HIS A 123 9.06 -13.39 15.50
CA HIS A 123 8.70 -12.16 16.20
C HIS A 123 8.63 -10.99 15.19
N TYR A 124 7.42 -10.63 14.78
CA TYR A 124 7.21 -9.66 13.67
C TYR A 124 6.94 -8.23 14.11
N VAL A 125 6.60 -8.02 15.37
CA VAL A 125 6.29 -6.71 15.98
C VAL A 125 7.27 -6.42 17.11
N ASP A 126 7.46 -5.13 17.42
CA ASP A 126 8.26 -4.69 18.57
C ASP A 126 7.53 -4.84 19.89
#